data_AF-A0A658R1J8-F1
#
_entry.id   AF-A0A658R1J8-F1
#
_cell.length_a   1.000
_cell.length_b   1.000
_cell.length_c   1.000
_cell.angle_alpha   90.00
_cell.angle_beta   90.00
_cell.angle_gamma   90.00
#
_symmetry.space_group_name_H-M   'P 1'
#
loop_
_entity.id
_entity.type
_entity.pdbx_description
1 polymer ?
#
loop_
_entity_poly.entity_id
_entity_poly.type
_entity_poly.pdbx_seq_one_letter_code
_entity_poly.pdbx_strand_id
1 'polypeptide(L)'
;MKKMSQPKALFAITLSAALTFLSGCHDDKHADAASTASASAPAPASATNEPSAAERLRTAKLQLLKSVSGVWKPVQGNGLMTINATESDIQVTQGDTLLPVALGDVDPDNNTVNYKIFWKSGKQEVRTIQILTPVEEENSTTLTVTAADGSQRVYTLIRNLSHDDITRINALGAQGAPAQDQTAAPAQAAPAPVDASTNRGVIDMWLGGIDMNMRSCPGSTCAQVIVVPKDSKVSVDTSTIRSVTETSGVNTPWVRVTYEGAYCAETDIDPKVAGCTPTHSTEAPVTGWMNYTRLMAAPRPQQ
;
A
#
# COMPACT_ATOMS: atom_id res chain seq x y z
N MET A 1 35.99 9.59 -48.51
CA MET A 1 36.47 8.44 -47.72
C MET A 1 35.62 8.44 -46.45
N LYS A 2 34.84 7.44 -46.03
CA LYS A 2 34.87 5.98 -46.17
C LYS A 2 33.41 5.51 -45.98
N LYS A 3 32.86 4.72 -46.91
CA LYS A 3 31.60 3.97 -46.75
C LYS A 3 31.87 2.74 -45.89
N MET A 4 30.92 2.35 -45.04
CA MET A 4 30.57 0.96 -44.64
C MET A 4 29.52 1.08 -43.52
N SER A 5 28.53 0.23 -43.30
CA SER A 5 27.85 -0.89 -43.99
C SER A 5 27.13 -1.60 -42.83
N GLN A 6 25.80 -1.64 -42.81
CA GLN A 6 25.05 -2.42 -41.81
C GLN A 6 25.20 -3.92 -42.07
N PRO A 7 25.22 -4.78 -41.04
CA PRO A 7 24.81 -6.16 -41.18
C PRO A 7 23.35 -6.35 -40.76
N LYS A 8 22.56 -6.91 -41.68
CA LYS A 8 21.31 -7.61 -41.40
C LYS A 8 21.67 -9.00 -40.86
N ALA A 9 21.00 -9.46 -39.82
CA ALA A 9 21.00 -10.87 -39.44
C ALA A 9 19.56 -11.39 -39.42
N LEU A 10 19.26 -12.23 -40.40
CA LEU A 10 18.20 -13.24 -40.37
C LEU A 10 18.72 -14.43 -39.55
N PHE A 11 17.92 -14.97 -38.62
CA PHE A 11 17.89 -16.41 -38.25
C PHE A 11 16.47 -16.67 -37.70
N ALA A 12 15.60 -17.34 -38.45
CA ALA A 12 15.49 -18.79 -38.66
C ALA A 12 14.77 -19.50 -37.51
N ILE A 13 13.66 -20.12 -37.91
CA ILE A 13 12.68 -20.91 -37.16
C ILE A 13 13.30 -22.23 -36.71
N THR A 14 12.96 -22.67 -35.49
CA THR A 14 12.96 -24.10 -35.17
C THR A 14 11.70 -24.47 -34.40
N LEU A 15 10.86 -25.26 -35.07
CA LEU A 15 9.67 -25.93 -34.56
C LEU A 15 10.12 -27.28 -33.99
N SER A 16 9.76 -27.61 -32.75
CA SER A 16 9.83 -28.99 -32.25
C SER A 16 8.59 -29.29 -31.42
N ALA A 17 7.82 -30.25 -31.92
CA ALA A 17 6.63 -30.82 -31.32
C ALA A 17 6.94 -32.09 -30.52
N ALA A 18 5.90 -32.60 -29.84
CA ALA A 18 5.72 -33.95 -29.31
C ALA A 18 6.42 -34.24 -27.95
N LEU A 19 5.88 -34.99 -26.99
CA LEU A 19 4.85 -36.04 -26.98
C LEU A 19 4.20 -36.18 -25.59
N THR A 20 2.99 -36.73 -25.61
CA THR A 20 2.15 -37.30 -24.54
C THR A 20 2.80 -38.45 -23.78
N PHE A 21 2.46 -38.60 -22.48
CA PHE A 21 2.28 -39.91 -21.83
C PHE A 21 1.07 -39.90 -20.87
N LEU A 22 0.06 -40.69 -21.21
CA LEU A 22 -0.94 -41.26 -20.29
C LEU A 22 -0.45 -42.64 -19.83
N SER A 23 -0.66 -42.99 -18.55
CA SER A 23 -0.96 -44.33 -17.99
C SER A 23 -0.70 -44.28 -16.46
N GLY A 24 -1.42 -44.97 -15.59
CA GLY A 24 -2.51 -45.93 -15.76
C GLY A 24 -3.17 -46.21 -14.41
N CYS A 25 -4.43 -46.63 -14.46
CA CYS A 25 -5.12 -47.29 -13.35
C CYS A 25 -4.69 -48.76 -13.30
N HIS A 26 -4.48 -49.32 -12.11
CA HIS A 26 -4.49 -50.76 -11.91
C HIS A 26 -5.41 -51.10 -10.74
N ASP A 27 -6.39 -51.93 -11.07
CA ASP A 27 -7.34 -52.61 -10.20
C ASP A 27 -6.70 -53.95 -9.83
N ASP A 28 -6.65 -54.29 -8.54
CA ASP A 28 -6.41 -55.68 -8.11
C ASP A 28 -7.26 -55.97 -6.86
N LYS A 29 -8.19 -56.91 -7.03
CA LYS A 29 -8.92 -57.59 -5.96
C LYS A 29 -8.17 -58.87 -5.59
N HIS A 30 -8.00 -59.16 -4.29
CA HIS A 30 -8.37 -60.46 -3.70
C HIS A 30 -8.31 -60.48 -2.15
N ALA A 31 -9.49 -60.75 -1.58
CA ALA A 31 -9.90 -61.56 -0.41
C ALA A 31 -9.04 -61.77 0.87
N ASP A 32 -9.70 -61.44 1.98
CA ASP A 32 -9.92 -62.18 3.26
C ASP A 32 -8.77 -62.51 4.23
N ALA A 33 -8.77 -61.82 5.38
CA ALA A 33 -8.79 -62.44 6.72
C ALA A 33 -9.10 -61.40 7.81
N ALA A 34 -10.04 -61.76 8.70
CA ALA A 34 -10.48 -60.94 9.83
C ALA A 34 -9.36 -60.73 10.88
N SER A 35 -9.19 -59.48 11.31
CA SER A 35 -8.59 -59.13 12.59
C SER A 35 -9.28 -57.88 13.14
N THR A 36 -9.97 -58.06 14.26
CA THR A 36 -10.52 -56.99 15.10
C THR A 36 -9.39 -56.18 15.72
N ALA A 37 -9.23 -54.93 15.29
CA ALA A 37 -8.50 -53.91 16.03
C ALA A 37 -9.14 -52.54 15.77
N SER A 38 -9.67 -51.94 16.83
CA SER A 38 -10.13 -50.56 16.87
C SER A 38 -8.94 -49.61 16.73
N ALA A 39 -8.87 -48.84 15.65
CA ALA A 39 -7.95 -47.71 15.53
C ALA A 39 -8.49 -46.67 14.53
N SER A 40 -8.86 -45.51 15.11
CA SER A 40 -8.82 -44.17 14.55
C SER A 40 -9.31 -43.96 13.11
N ALA A 41 -10.51 -43.36 13.00
CA ALA A 41 -10.93 -42.66 11.80
C ALA A 41 -9.83 -41.68 11.34
N PRO A 42 -9.50 -41.61 10.02
CA PRO A 42 -8.59 -40.60 9.52
C PRO A 42 -9.20 -39.23 9.81
N ALA A 43 -8.43 -38.38 10.51
CA ALA A 43 -8.76 -36.98 10.66
C ALA A 43 -8.99 -36.37 9.26
N PRO A 44 -10.01 -35.52 9.07
CA PRO A 44 -10.16 -34.82 7.80
C PRO A 44 -8.87 -34.04 7.56
N ALA A 45 -8.18 -34.37 6.47
CA ALA A 45 -7.01 -33.63 6.04
C ALA A 45 -7.39 -32.16 5.97
N SER A 46 -6.72 -31.34 6.78
CA SER A 46 -6.86 -29.89 6.75
C SER A 46 -6.71 -29.45 5.30
N ALA A 47 -7.79 -28.95 4.71
CA ALA A 47 -7.72 -28.29 3.43
C ALA A 47 -6.76 -27.11 3.59
N THR A 48 -5.54 -27.26 3.08
CA THR A 48 -4.62 -26.14 2.89
C THR A 48 -5.36 -25.18 1.97
N ASN A 49 -5.85 -24.07 2.54
CA ASN A 49 -6.54 -23.04 1.78
C ASN A 49 -5.53 -22.37 0.84
N GLU A 50 -5.35 -22.95 -0.35
CA GLU A 50 -4.59 -22.32 -1.43
C GLU A 50 -5.21 -20.95 -1.77
N PRO A 51 -4.39 -19.91 -1.95
CA PRO A 51 -4.89 -18.60 -2.33
C PRO A 51 -5.59 -18.67 -3.71
N SER A 52 -6.78 -18.06 -3.78
CA SER A 52 -7.55 -17.96 -5.01
C SER A 52 -6.73 -17.32 -6.14
N ALA A 53 -7.12 -17.55 -7.39
CA ALA A 53 -6.48 -16.91 -8.54
C ALA A 53 -6.51 -15.37 -8.44
N ALA A 54 -7.61 -14.81 -7.91
CA ALA A 54 -7.75 -13.37 -7.70
C ALA A 54 -6.77 -12.84 -6.64
N GLU A 55 -6.56 -13.58 -5.55
CA GLU A 55 -5.62 -13.19 -4.49
C GLU A 55 -4.17 -13.26 -4.97
N ARG A 56 -3.83 -14.28 -5.77
CA ARG A 56 -2.52 -14.40 -6.42
C ARG A 56 -2.25 -13.24 -7.36
N LEU A 57 -3.22 -12.89 -8.21
CA LEU A 57 -3.10 -11.74 -9.13
C LEU A 57 -2.95 -10.42 -8.35
N ARG A 58 -3.74 -10.22 -7.30
CA ARG A 58 -3.63 -9.02 -6.45
C ARG A 58 -2.25 -8.92 -5.80
N THR A 59 -1.75 -10.02 -5.24
CA THR A 59 -0.42 -10.08 -4.62
C THR A 59 0.67 -9.75 -5.64
N ALA A 60 0.60 -10.34 -6.85
CA ALA A 60 1.55 -10.06 -7.92
C ALA A 60 1.51 -8.58 -8.37
N LYS A 61 0.30 -7.99 -8.47
CA LYS A 61 0.10 -6.57 -8.75
C LYS A 61 0.78 -5.69 -7.70
N LEU A 62 0.53 -5.96 -6.42
CA LEU A 62 1.14 -5.20 -5.31
C LEU A 62 2.67 -5.33 -5.29
N GLN A 63 3.19 -6.52 -5.60
CA GLN A 63 4.62 -6.76 -5.70
C GLN A 63 5.25 -5.96 -6.85
N LEU A 64 4.61 -5.91 -8.02
CA LEU A 64 5.08 -5.12 -9.16
C LEU A 64 5.05 -3.61 -8.87
N LEU A 65 3.97 -3.12 -8.25
CA LEU A 65 3.87 -1.71 -7.84
C LEU A 65 4.96 -1.34 -6.82
N LYS A 66 5.25 -2.25 -5.89
CA LYS A 66 6.34 -2.07 -4.93
C LYS A 66 7.71 -2.05 -5.62
N SER A 67 7.94 -2.89 -6.63
CA SER A 67 9.24 -2.96 -7.31
C SER A 67 9.49 -1.78 -8.26
N VAL A 68 8.47 -1.13 -8.82
CA VAL A 68 8.65 0.14 -9.57
C VAL A 68 8.83 1.34 -8.64
N SER A 69 8.44 1.23 -7.37
CA SER A 69 8.54 2.32 -6.41
C SER A 69 9.98 2.52 -5.94
N GLY A 70 10.50 3.74 -6.07
CA GLY A 70 11.89 4.03 -5.73
C GLY A 70 12.38 5.39 -6.24
N VAL A 71 13.65 5.67 -5.94
CA VAL A 71 14.40 6.79 -6.50
C VAL A 71 15.30 6.27 -7.61
N TRP A 72 15.07 6.77 -8.81
CA TRP A 72 15.63 6.27 -10.05
C TRP A 72 16.50 7.34 -10.71
N LYS A 73 17.69 6.97 -11.15
CA LYS A 73 18.59 7.86 -11.91
C LYS A 73 18.60 7.42 -13.38
N PRO A 74 18.43 8.33 -14.35
CA PRO A 74 18.52 7.96 -15.74
C PRO A 74 19.95 7.54 -16.08
N VAL A 75 20.11 6.49 -16.90
CA VAL A 75 21.43 6.05 -17.39
C VAL A 75 22.06 7.15 -18.26
N GLN A 76 21.23 7.89 -19.00
CA GLN A 76 21.65 9.02 -19.83
C GLN A 76 20.93 10.30 -19.40
N GLY A 77 21.70 11.34 -19.13
CA GLY A 77 21.21 12.63 -18.68
C GLY A 77 21.34 12.84 -17.17
N ASN A 78 20.73 13.92 -16.69
CA ASN A 78 20.79 14.35 -15.29
C ASN A 78 19.40 14.33 -14.65
N GLY A 79 19.38 14.40 -13.32
CA GLY A 79 18.16 14.44 -12.52
C GLY A 79 17.79 13.10 -11.92
N LEU A 80 16.79 13.12 -11.05
CA LEU A 80 16.22 11.93 -10.43
C LEU A 80 14.75 11.85 -10.78
N MET A 81 14.26 10.62 -10.92
CA MET A 81 12.84 10.33 -11.01
C MET A 81 12.45 9.61 -9.73
N THR A 82 11.40 10.06 -9.06
CA THR A 82 10.88 9.36 -7.88
C THR A 82 9.50 8.82 -8.23
N ILE A 83 9.29 7.52 -8.00
CA ILE A 83 8.01 6.85 -8.25
C ILE A 83 7.53 6.28 -6.92
N ASN A 84 6.33 6.66 -6.52
CA ASN A 84 5.60 6.06 -5.40
C ASN A 84 4.30 5.47 -5.92
N ALA A 85 4.20 4.14 -6.00
CA ALA A 85 3.05 3.43 -6.54
C ALA A 85 2.40 2.54 -5.47
N THR A 86 1.07 2.64 -5.38
CA THR A 86 0.23 1.87 -4.46
C THR A 86 -0.86 1.14 -5.26
N GLU A 87 -1.72 0.36 -4.60
CA GLU A 87 -2.78 -0.40 -5.27
C GLU A 87 -3.71 0.45 -6.16
N SER A 88 -3.96 1.69 -5.72
CA SER A 88 -4.96 2.59 -6.31
C SER A 88 -4.37 3.87 -6.91
N ASP A 89 -3.09 4.18 -6.66
CA ASP A 89 -2.51 5.48 -7.02
C ASP A 89 -1.04 5.38 -7.41
N ILE A 90 -0.57 6.37 -8.18
CA ILE A 90 0.84 6.54 -8.52
C ILE A 90 1.19 8.03 -8.45
N GLN A 91 2.32 8.33 -7.84
CA GLN A 91 2.92 9.65 -7.84
C GLN A 91 4.29 9.56 -8.51
N VAL A 92 4.55 10.48 -9.45
CA VAL A 92 5.81 10.52 -10.19
C VAL A 92 6.38 11.93 -10.13
N THR A 93 7.61 12.07 -9.65
CA THR A 93 8.37 13.32 -9.76
C THR A 93 9.53 13.17 -10.73
N GLN A 94 9.85 14.25 -11.43
CA GLN A 94 11.08 14.39 -12.22
C GLN A 94 11.82 15.62 -11.69
N GLY A 95 12.93 15.40 -11.00
CA GLY A 95 13.55 16.40 -10.13
C GLY A 95 12.54 16.85 -9.05
N ASP A 96 12.34 18.16 -8.96
CA ASP A 96 11.38 18.79 -8.04
C ASP A 96 10.01 19.03 -8.67
N THR A 97 9.75 18.50 -9.87
CA THR A 97 8.45 18.65 -10.54
C THR A 97 7.60 17.40 -10.33
N LEU A 98 6.46 17.55 -9.64
CA LEU A 98 5.43 16.53 -9.61
C LEU A 98 4.69 16.48 -10.95
N LEU A 99 4.58 15.28 -11.53
CA LEU A 99 3.77 15.05 -12.72
C LEU A 99 2.31 14.80 -12.31
N PRO A 100 1.33 15.44 -12.98
CA PRO A 100 -0.09 15.16 -12.76
C PRO A 100 -0.43 13.82 -13.41
N VAL A 101 -0.40 12.73 -12.63
CA VAL A 101 -0.55 11.37 -13.16
C VAL A 101 -1.74 10.64 -12.58
N ALA A 102 -2.21 9.61 -13.28
CA ALA A 102 -3.10 8.59 -12.74
C ALA A 102 -2.56 7.20 -13.10
N LEU A 103 -2.75 6.25 -12.17
CA LEU A 103 -2.40 4.86 -12.38
C LEU A 103 -3.30 4.27 -13.47
N GLY A 104 -2.68 3.60 -14.44
CA GLY A 104 -3.36 2.84 -15.48
C GLY A 104 -3.28 1.34 -15.22
N ASP A 105 -3.22 0.57 -16.29
CA ASP A 105 -3.13 -0.88 -16.20
C ASP A 105 -1.82 -1.33 -15.57
N VAL A 106 -1.92 -2.33 -14.69
CA VAL A 106 -0.78 -3.01 -14.08
C VAL A 106 -0.85 -4.46 -14.53
N ASP A 107 0.19 -4.90 -15.21
CA ASP A 107 0.28 -6.23 -15.81
C ASP A 107 1.49 -6.97 -15.22
N PRO A 108 1.28 -7.79 -14.18
CA PRO A 108 2.32 -8.57 -13.55
C PRO A 108 2.96 -9.59 -14.49
N ASP A 109 2.21 -10.13 -15.46
CA ASP A 109 2.70 -11.16 -16.37
C ASP A 109 3.73 -10.58 -17.35
N ASN A 110 3.54 -9.32 -17.76
CA ASN A 110 4.47 -8.60 -18.64
C ASN A 110 5.45 -7.68 -17.88
N ASN A 111 5.39 -7.63 -16.55
CA ASN A 111 6.14 -6.71 -15.70
C ASN A 111 5.96 -5.23 -16.10
N THR A 112 4.74 -4.84 -16.47
CA THR A 112 4.46 -3.47 -16.92
C THR A 112 3.51 -2.71 -16.00
N VAL A 113 3.80 -1.43 -15.80
CA VAL A 113 2.93 -0.47 -15.10
C VAL A 113 2.69 0.71 -16.03
N ASN A 114 1.44 0.93 -16.41
CA ASN A 114 1.05 2.08 -17.19
C ASN A 114 0.62 3.22 -16.28
N TYR A 115 0.95 4.44 -16.65
CA TYR A 115 0.38 5.64 -16.03
C TYR A 115 0.10 6.70 -17.09
N LYS A 116 -0.92 7.51 -16.83
CA LYS A 116 -1.33 8.59 -17.70
C LYS A 116 -0.91 9.93 -17.10
N ILE A 117 -0.29 10.81 -17.89
CA ILE A 117 0.05 12.19 -17.52
C ILE A 117 -1.00 13.13 -18.10
N PHE A 118 -1.47 14.08 -17.30
CA PHE A 118 -2.43 15.13 -17.67
C PHE A 118 -1.74 16.49 -17.75
N TRP A 119 -1.19 16.83 -18.92
CA TRP A 119 -0.49 18.09 -19.08
C TRP A 119 -1.43 19.28 -18.91
N LYS A 120 -0.91 20.41 -18.39
CA LYS A 120 -1.67 21.67 -18.26
C LYS A 120 -2.23 22.19 -19.60
N SER A 121 -1.66 21.75 -20.72
CA SER A 121 -2.16 22.03 -22.06
C SER A 121 -3.44 21.28 -22.43
N GLY A 122 -3.93 20.37 -21.58
CA GLY A 122 -5.02 19.45 -21.88
C GLY A 122 -4.60 18.19 -22.64
N LYS A 123 -3.34 18.09 -23.08
CA LYS A 123 -2.80 16.88 -23.70
C LYS A 123 -2.68 15.76 -22.66
N GLN A 124 -3.07 14.56 -23.04
CA GLN A 124 -2.83 13.35 -22.26
C GLN A 124 -1.70 12.52 -22.90
N GLU A 125 -0.88 11.90 -22.08
CA GLU A 125 0.21 11.02 -22.51
C GLU A 125 0.18 9.75 -21.66
N VAL A 126 0.22 8.57 -22.28
CA VAL A 126 0.43 7.31 -21.55
C VAL A 126 1.91 6.99 -21.57
N ARG A 127 2.43 6.59 -20.42
CA ARG A 127 3.77 6.03 -20.29
C ARG A 127 3.71 4.64 -19.69
N THR A 128 4.62 3.80 -20.14
CA THR A 128 4.76 2.42 -19.67
C THR A 128 6.09 2.28 -18.96
N ILE A 129 6.05 1.79 -17.72
CA ILE A 129 7.21 1.35 -16.97
C ILE A 129 7.34 -0.14 -17.19
N GLN A 130 8.54 -0.62 -17.54
CA GLN A 130 8.87 -2.03 -17.55
C GLN A 130 10.09 -2.26 -16.68
N ILE A 131 9.99 -3.15 -15.70
CA ILE A 131 11.15 -3.54 -14.88
C ILE A 131 11.98 -4.54 -15.66
N LEU A 132 13.29 -4.29 -15.70
CA LEU A 132 14.28 -5.22 -16.19
C LEU A 132 15.04 -5.74 -14.97
N THR A 133 14.69 -6.95 -14.52
CA THR A 133 15.51 -7.65 -13.53
C THR A 133 16.91 -7.87 -14.09
N PRO A 134 17.95 -7.79 -13.25
CA PRO A 134 19.32 -7.82 -13.73
C PRO A 134 19.62 -9.11 -14.49
N VAL A 135 20.22 -8.96 -15.66
CA VAL A 135 21.04 -9.99 -16.28
C VAL A 135 22.26 -10.17 -15.35
N GLU A 136 22.64 -11.42 -15.07
CA GLU A 136 23.44 -11.92 -13.93
C GLU A 136 24.77 -11.20 -13.56
N GLU A 137 25.16 -10.12 -14.24
CA GLU A 137 26.47 -9.47 -14.08
C GLU A 137 26.45 -8.10 -13.37
N GLU A 138 25.30 -7.44 -13.24
CA GLU A 138 25.18 -6.17 -12.50
C GLU A 138 24.04 -6.23 -11.48
N ASN A 139 24.36 -6.19 -10.18
CA ASN A 139 23.40 -6.20 -9.06
C ASN A 139 22.47 -4.97 -9.00
N SER A 140 22.28 -4.23 -10.09
CA SER A 140 21.46 -3.03 -10.14
C SER A 140 20.11 -3.30 -10.82
N THR A 141 19.02 -3.02 -10.12
CA THR A 141 17.68 -3.09 -10.72
C THR A 141 17.53 -1.93 -11.70
N THR A 142 17.08 -2.22 -12.91
CA THR A 142 16.79 -1.18 -13.91
C THR A 142 15.32 -1.18 -14.29
N LEU A 143 14.83 -0.03 -14.73
CA LEU A 143 13.54 0.07 -15.40
C LEU A 143 13.67 0.86 -16.69
N THR A 144 12.77 0.58 -17.62
CA THR A 144 12.60 1.36 -18.84
C THR A 144 11.27 2.09 -18.77
N VAL A 145 11.28 3.39 -19.04
CA VAL A 145 10.07 4.19 -19.27
C VAL A 145 9.94 4.46 -20.75
N THR A 146 8.84 3.99 -21.35
CA THR A 146 8.47 4.25 -22.74
C THR A 146 7.44 5.37 -22.78
N ALA A 147 7.74 6.44 -23.53
CA ALA A 147 6.83 7.56 -23.77
C ALA A 147 5.85 7.27 -24.91
N ALA A 148 4.83 8.12 -25.07
CA ALA A 148 3.80 7.92 -26.09
C ALA A 148 4.30 8.01 -27.55
N ASP A 149 5.46 8.61 -27.78
CA ASP A 149 6.13 8.64 -29.09
C ASP A 149 6.99 7.40 -29.36
N GLY A 150 7.00 6.43 -28.43
CA GLY A 150 7.82 5.22 -28.49
C GLY A 150 9.27 5.43 -28.02
N SER A 151 9.67 6.66 -27.66
CA SER A 151 11.00 6.89 -27.10
C SER A 151 11.14 6.22 -25.73
N GLN A 152 12.33 5.68 -25.47
CA GLN A 152 12.61 4.95 -24.24
C GLN A 152 13.70 5.64 -23.43
N ARG A 153 13.57 5.60 -22.11
CA ARG A 153 14.59 6.01 -21.16
C ARG A 153 14.82 4.92 -20.12
N VAL A 154 16.08 4.55 -19.94
CA VAL A 154 16.50 3.55 -18.96
C VAL A 154 16.92 4.26 -17.68
N TYR A 155 16.52 3.71 -16.55
CA TYR A 155 16.85 4.19 -15.22
C TYR A 155 17.43 3.08 -14.36
N THR A 156 18.36 3.44 -13.49
CA THR A 156 18.93 2.57 -12.47
C THR A 156 18.38 2.94 -11.11
N LEU A 157 17.99 1.94 -10.32
CA LEU A 157 17.55 2.14 -8.95
C LEU A 157 18.72 2.66 -8.11
N ILE A 158 18.54 3.81 -7.48
CA ILE A 158 19.52 4.35 -6.52
C ILE A 158 19.21 3.83 -5.12
N ARG A 159 17.92 3.86 -4.74
CA ARG A 159 17.43 3.39 -3.44
C ARG A 159 15.91 3.24 -3.45
N ASN A 160 15.42 2.46 -2.52
CA ASN A 160 14.00 2.43 -2.17
C ASN A 160 13.56 3.78 -1.59
N LEU A 161 12.27 4.07 -1.67
CA LEU A 161 11.70 5.28 -1.07
C LEU A 161 11.91 5.28 0.44
N SER A 162 12.45 6.38 0.96
CA SER A 162 12.41 6.66 2.39
C SER A 162 11.11 7.40 2.75
N HIS A 163 10.83 7.49 4.04
CA HIS A 163 9.73 8.31 4.55
C HIS A 163 9.86 9.79 4.11
N ASP A 164 11.08 10.30 4.03
CA ASP A 164 11.37 11.67 3.59
C ASP A 164 11.02 11.88 2.12
N ASP A 165 11.26 10.89 1.24
CA ASP A 165 10.88 11.01 -0.17
C ASP A 165 9.37 11.08 -0.33
N ILE A 166 8.63 10.23 0.38
CA ILE A 166 7.16 10.22 0.34
C ILE A 166 6.64 11.57 0.83
N THR A 167 7.17 12.07 1.94
CA THR A 167 6.81 13.39 2.48
C THR A 167 7.12 14.52 1.49
N ARG A 168 8.29 14.49 0.84
CA ARG A 168 8.67 15.48 -0.18
C ARG A 168 7.74 15.44 -1.39
N ILE A 169 7.43 14.26 -1.94
CA ILE A 169 6.53 14.11 -3.10
C ILE A 169 5.14 14.64 -2.76
N ASN A 170 4.62 14.33 -1.57
CA ASN A 170 3.34 14.82 -1.10
C ASN A 170 3.32 16.35 -0.94
N ALA A 171 4.39 16.93 -0.41
CA ALA A 171 4.53 18.38 -0.29
C ALA A 171 4.53 19.08 -1.66
N LEU A 172 5.18 18.49 -2.68
CA LEU A 172 5.13 19.00 -4.06
C LEU A 172 3.70 18.99 -4.64
N GLY A 173 2.89 17.99 -4.26
CA GLY A 173 1.48 17.93 -4.65
C GLY A 173 0.63 19.06 -4.05
N ALA A 174 0.88 19.40 -2.78
CA ALA A 174 0.19 20.50 -2.12
C ALA A 174 0.54 21.88 -2.70
N GLN A 175 1.77 22.06 -3.20
CA GLN A 175 2.24 23.31 -3.81
C GLN A 175 1.77 23.50 -5.27
N GLY A 176 1.37 22.42 -5.95
CA GLY A 176 0.99 22.43 -7.36
C GLY A 176 -0.47 22.80 -7.65
N ALA A 177 -1.31 22.95 -6.62
CA ALA A 177 -2.70 23.37 -6.79
C ALA A 177 -2.78 24.90 -6.99
N PRO A 178 -3.12 25.42 -8.19
CA PRO A 178 -3.51 26.81 -8.30
C PRO A 178 -4.78 27.02 -7.47
N ALA A 179 -4.81 28.09 -6.68
CA ALA A 179 -6.04 28.68 -6.20
C ALA A 179 -6.88 29.03 -7.44
N GLN A 180 -7.80 28.16 -7.84
CA GLN A 180 -8.75 28.46 -8.90
C GLN A 180 -9.81 29.40 -8.32
N ASP A 181 -9.99 30.52 -9.00
CA ASP A 181 -11.07 31.49 -8.82
C ASP A 181 -12.40 30.79 -8.53
N GLN A 182 -12.90 30.99 -7.31
CA GLN A 182 -14.28 30.74 -6.96
C GLN A 182 -15.16 31.74 -7.73
N THR A 183 -15.58 31.36 -8.93
CA THR A 183 -16.79 31.95 -9.51
C THR A 183 -17.97 31.36 -8.74
N ALA A 184 -18.71 32.22 -8.04
CA ALA A 184 -19.87 31.84 -7.26
C ALA A 184 -20.93 31.15 -8.14
N ALA A 185 -21.20 29.88 -7.85
CA ALA A 185 -22.36 29.12 -8.32
C ALA A 185 -23.04 28.48 -7.09
N PRO A 186 -24.37 28.30 -7.10
CA PRO A 186 -25.19 28.30 -5.90
C PRO A 186 -24.95 27.06 -5.02
N ALA A 187 -24.91 27.32 -3.71
CA ALA A 187 -24.66 26.37 -2.65
C ALA A 187 -25.54 25.11 -2.75
N GLN A 188 -24.95 24.00 -3.15
CA GLN A 188 -25.35 22.70 -2.64
C GLN A 188 -24.71 22.54 -1.28
N ALA A 189 -25.56 22.37 -0.25
CA ALA A 189 -25.16 22.28 1.14
C ALA A 189 -24.10 21.19 1.33
N ALA A 190 -22.87 21.65 1.57
CA ALA A 190 -21.87 20.84 2.23
C ALA A 190 -22.46 20.39 3.60
N PRO A 191 -22.22 19.15 4.04
CA PRO A 191 -22.49 18.80 5.43
C PRO A 191 -21.71 19.78 6.31
N ALA A 192 -22.42 20.43 7.22
CA ALA A 192 -21.85 21.45 8.09
C ALA A 192 -20.58 20.91 8.78
N PRO A 193 -19.54 21.75 8.96
CA PRO A 193 -18.48 21.42 9.90
C PRO A 193 -19.14 21.13 11.24
N VAL A 194 -18.90 19.94 11.78
CA VAL A 194 -19.34 19.59 13.12
C VAL A 194 -18.77 20.64 14.07
N ASP A 195 -19.66 21.42 14.67
CA ASP A 195 -19.36 22.41 15.68
C ASP A 195 -18.55 21.76 16.81
N ALA A 196 -17.23 21.93 16.80
CA ALA A 196 -16.33 21.51 17.89
C ALA A 196 -16.42 22.47 19.10
N SER A 197 -17.59 23.07 19.34
CA SER A 197 -17.79 24.17 20.28
C SER A 197 -18.64 23.82 21.49
N THR A 198 -19.34 22.67 21.52
CA THR A 198 -20.36 22.42 22.57
C THR A 198 -19.94 21.51 23.73
N ASN A 199 -18.77 20.87 23.70
CA ASN A 199 -18.22 20.14 24.85
C ASN A 199 -16.70 20.23 24.83
N ARG A 200 -16.13 21.33 25.32
CA ARG A 200 -14.68 21.43 25.54
C ARG A 200 -14.36 20.93 26.95
N GLY A 201 -13.67 19.82 27.04
CA GLY A 201 -13.26 19.22 28.31
C GLY A 201 -12.77 17.79 28.17
N VAL A 202 -12.44 17.20 29.30
CA VAL A 202 -12.11 15.77 29.38
C VAL A 202 -13.42 14.98 29.46
N ILE A 203 -13.64 14.10 28.49
CA ILE A 203 -14.79 13.20 28.45
C ILE A 203 -14.33 11.75 28.39
N ASP A 204 -15.08 10.86 29.00
CA ASP A 204 -14.82 9.43 28.86
C ASP A 204 -15.52 8.88 27.62
N MET A 205 -14.75 8.20 26.77
CA MET A 205 -15.22 7.51 25.58
C MET A 205 -14.86 6.03 25.65
N TRP A 206 -15.68 5.18 25.05
CA TRP A 206 -15.38 3.76 24.88
C TRP A 206 -14.97 3.51 23.44
N LEU A 207 -13.85 2.82 23.24
CA LEU A 207 -13.46 2.32 21.94
C LEU A 207 -14.48 1.24 21.52
N GLY A 208 -15.06 1.34 20.33
CA GLY A 208 -15.92 0.29 19.80
C GLY A 208 -15.14 -0.95 19.36
N GLY A 209 -15.67 -1.71 18.40
CA GLY A 209 -15.12 -2.99 17.95
C GLY A 209 -13.78 -2.95 17.18
N ILE A 210 -13.00 -1.89 17.31
CA ILE A 210 -11.68 -1.71 16.67
C ILE A 210 -10.61 -1.36 17.71
N ASP A 211 -9.42 -1.92 17.53
CA ASP A 211 -8.24 -1.50 18.28
C ASP A 211 -7.72 -0.16 17.76
N MET A 212 -7.14 0.64 18.66
CA MET A 212 -6.72 2.00 18.35
C MET A 212 -5.26 2.24 18.69
N ASN A 213 -4.51 2.74 17.71
CA ASN A 213 -3.11 3.12 17.91
C ASN A 213 -3.04 4.44 18.67
N MET A 214 -2.46 4.43 19.86
CA MET A 214 -2.06 5.65 20.57
C MET A 214 -0.63 6.02 20.17
N ARG A 215 -0.42 7.29 19.80
CA ARG A 215 0.87 7.79 19.30
C ARG A 215 1.44 8.89 20.19
N SER A 216 2.74 9.13 20.09
CA SER A 216 3.44 10.12 20.91
C SER A 216 3.14 11.58 20.52
N CYS A 217 2.78 11.80 19.26
CA CYS A 217 2.36 13.09 18.72
C CYS A 217 1.16 12.90 17.76
N PRO A 218 0.40 13.97 17.43
CA PRO A 218 -0.70 13.87 16.49
C PRO A 218 -0.17 13.59 15.07
N GLY A 219 -0.82 12.69 14.36
CA GLY A 219 -0.44 12.29 13.02
C GLY A 219 0.06 10.85 12.97
N SER A 220 -0.09 10.23 11.81
CA SER A 220 0.27 8.84 11.56
C SER A 220 1.78 8.58 11.52
N THR A 221 2.60 9.62 11.41
CA THR A 221 4.08 9.56 11.33
C THR A 221 4.76 9.44 12.69
N CYS A 222 4.05 9.72 13.77
CA CYS A 222 4.56 9.65 15.13
C CYS A 222 4.69 8.20 15.59
N ALA A 223 5.70 7.90 16.40
CA ALA A 223 5.88 6.58 16.98
C ALA A 223 4.62 6.11 17.71
N GLN A 224 4.26 4.85 17.49
CA GLN A 224 3.22 4.20 18.29
C GLN A 224 3.73 4.02 19.72
N VAL A 225 2.91 4.43 20.68
CA VAL A 225 3.19 4.27 22.11
C VAL A 225 2.65 2.91 22.55
N ILE A 226 1.35 2.66 22.30
CA ILE A 226 0.68 1.38 22.56
C ILE A 226 -0.47 1.18 21.54
N VAL A 227 -0.98 -0.05 21.46
CA VAL A 227 -2.31 -0.34 20.89
C VAL A 227 -3.29 -0.47 22.04
N VAL A 228 -4.32 0.39 22.05
CA VAL A 228 -5.41 0.29 23.01
C VAL A 228 -6.44 -0.70 22.46
N PRO A 229 -6.80 -1.75 23.20
CA PRO A 229 -7.73 -2.77 22.73
C PRO A 229 -9.12 -2.20 22.51
N LYS A 230 -9.85 -2.78 21.56
CA LYS A 230 -11.29 -2.58 21.41
C LYS A 230 -12.03 -2.76 22.73
N ASP A 231 -13.17 -2.10 22.86
CA ASP A 231 -14.01 -2.11 24.07
C ASP A 231 -13.32 -1.55 25.34
N SER A 232 -12.21 -0.83 25.18
CA SER A 232 -11.54 -0.12 26.28
C SER A 232 -12.12 1.27 26.52
N LYS A 233 -12.15 1.70 27.79
CA LYS A 233 -12.46 3.08 28.17
C LYS A 233 -11.23 3.96 28.02
N VAL A 234 -11.39 5.13 27.41
CA VAL A 234 -10.35 6.16 27.26
C VAL A 234 -10.86 7.52 27.72
N SER A 235 -9.98 8.34 28.30
CA SER A 235 -10.29 9.70 28.70
C SER A 235 -9.77 10.67 27.64
N VAL A 236 -10.66 11.45 27.04
CA VAL A 236 -10.41 12.21 25.80
C VAL A 236 -10.49 13.70 26.11
N ASP A 237 -9.38 14.41 25.92
CA ASP A 237 -9.34 15.86 26.08
C ASP A 237 -9.71 16.56 24.77
N THR A 238 -11.00 16.78 24.57
CA THR A 238 -11.56 17.41 23.36
C THR A 238 -11.08 18.85 23.15
N SER A 239 -10.54 19.51 24.18
CA SER A 239 -9.96 20.84 24.04
C SER A 239 -8.65 20.84 23.22
N THR A 240 -8.05 19.66 23.03
CA THR A 240 -6.78 19.47 22.33
C THR A 240 -6.94 19.03 20.87
N ILE A 241 -8.18 18.92 20.38
CA ILE A 241 -8.44 18.49 19.00
C ILE A 241 -7.72 19.43 18.04
N ARG A 242 -6.92 18.84 17.15
CA ARG A 242 -6.26 19.57 16.07
C ARG A 242 -6.17 18.72 14.82
N SER A 243 -6.39 19.34 13.67
CA SER A 243 -6.23 18.69 12.38
C SER A 243 -4.76 18.64 12.00
N VAL A 244 -4.28 17.44 11.68
CA VAL A 244 -2.96 17.20 11.11
C VAL A 244 -3.15 16.68 9.70
N THR A 245 -2.47 17.31 8.74
CA THR A 245 -2.37 16.79 7.39
C THR A 245 -1.53 15.52 7.45
N GLU A 246 -2.18 14.37 7.27
CA GLU A 246 -1.48 13.09 7.26
C GLU A 246 -0.67 12.92 5.97
N THR A 247 0.16 11.89 5.91
CA THR A 247 0.88 11.51 4.69
C THR A 247 -0.04 11.24 3.50
N SER A 248 -1.32 10.98 3.72
CA SER A 248 -2.34 10.86 2.68
C SER A 248 -2.83 12.21 2.12
N GLY A 249 -2.38 13.34 2.67
CA GLY A 249 -2.91 14.68 2.36
C GLY A 249 -4.27 14.97 3.02
N VAL A 250 -4.88 13.98 3.66
CA VAL A 250 -6.14 14.15 4.38
C VAL A 250 -5.87 14.85 5.72
N ASN A 251 -6.55 15.97 5.93
CA ASN A 251 -6.61 16.61 7.23
C ASN A 251 -7.40 15.73 8.19
N THR A 252 -6.70 15.05 9.07
CA THR A 252 -7.28 14.16 10.04
C THR A 252 -7.27 14.83 11.40
N PRO A 253 -8.40 14.90 12.12
CA PRO A 253 -8.42 15.42 13.48
C PRO A 253 -7.78 14.40 14.43
N TRP A 254 -6.84 14.88 15.24
CA TRP A 254 -6.19 14.11 16.30
C TRP A 254 -6.52 14.74 17.65
N VAL A 255 -6.73 13.90 18.66
CA VAL A 255 -7.07 14.32 20.03
C VAL A 255 -6.13 13.68 21.03
N ARG A 256 -5.84 14.39 22.12
CA ARG A 256 -5.08 13.84 23.24
C ARG A 256 -5.98 12.92 24.06
N VAL A 257 -5.45 11.75 24.38
CA VAL A 257 -6.14 10.69 25.09
C VAL A 257 -5.26 10.19 26.23
N THR A 258 -5.88 9.91 27.37
CA THR A 258 -5.28 9.22 28.51
C THR A 258 -5.95 7.86 28.69
N TYR A 259 -5.14 6.82 28.84
CA TYR A 259 -5.59 5.43 28.94
C TYR A 259 -4.92 4.71 30.11
N GLU A 260 -5.69 3.89 30.81
CA GLU A 260 -5.22 2.98 31.85
C GLU A 260 -5.90 1.63 31.65
N GLY A 261 -5.12 0.56 31.54
CA GLY A 261 -5.62 -0.79 31.32
C GLY A 261 -4.65 -1.70 30.58
N ALA A 262 -5.19 -2.79 30.05
CA ALA A 262 -4.42 -3.77 29.28
C ALA A 262 -4.14 -3.24 27.86
N TYR A 263 -2.95 -3.53 27.31
CA TYR A 263 -2.56 -3.05 25.98
C TYR A 263 -1.70 -4.07 25.23
N CYS A 264 -1.51 -3.83 23.94
CA CYS A 264 -0.53 -4.55 23.12
C CYS A 264 0.63 -3.64 22.72
N ALA A 265 1.85 -4.18 22.71
CA ALA A 265 2.95 -3.55 22.01
C ALA A 265 2.78 -3.75 20.50
N GLU A 266 3.53 -2.99 19.69
CA GLU A 266 3.50 -3.11 18.22
C GLU A 266 3.87 -4.53 17.75
N THR A 267 4.75 -5.21 18.50
CA THR A 267 5.19 -6.58 18.22
C THR A 267 4.15 -7.64 18.51
N ASP A 268 3.13 -7.33 19.31
CA ASP A 268 2.10 -8.29 19.76
C ASP A 268 0.87 -8.28 18.87
N ILE A 269 0.87 -7.48 17.80
CA ILE A 269 -0.20 -7.44 16.82
C ILE A 269 -0.04 -8.65 15.90
N ASP A 270 -0.83 -9.70 16.13
CA ASP A 270 -0.89 -10.84 15.21
C ASP A 270 -1.65 -10.46 13.93
N PRO A 271 -0.98 -10.41 12.76
CA PRO A 271 -1.63 -10.10 11.49
C PRO A 271 -2.70 -11.13 11.10
N LYS A 272 -2.72 -12.33 11.71
CA LYS A 272 -3.68 -13.41 11.43
C LYS A 272 -4.94 -13.35 12.30
N VAL A 273 -4.88 -12.75 13.49
CA VAL A 273 -6.02 -12.70 14.44
C VAL A 273 -6.81 -11.39 14.35
N ALA A 274 -6.35 -10.45 13.51
CA ALA A 274 -7.05 -9.19 13.20
C ALA A 274 -7.40 -8.36 14.45
N GLY A 275 -6.57 -8.42 15.50
CA GLY A 275 -6.74 -7.56 16.67
C GLY A 275 -5.69 -7.72 17.76
N CYS A 276 -5.72 -6.79 18.70
CA CYS A 276 -4.88 -6.78 19.90
C CYS A 276 -5.36 -7.84 20.90
N THR A 277 -4.48 -8.78 21.25
CA THR A 277 -4.66 -9.69 22.39
C THR A 277 -3.74 -9.21 23.53
N PRO A 278 -4.27 -8.52 24.55
CA PRO A 278 -3.42 -7.78 25.50
C PRO A 278 -2.49 -8.71 26.30
N THR A 279 -1.19 -8.45 26.20
CA THR A 279 -0.12 -9.14 26.94
C THR A 279 0.49 -8.25 28.03
N HIS A 280 0.17 -6.95 27.99
CA HIS A 280 0.71 -5.95 28.90
C HIS A 280 -0.40 -5.20 29.64
N SER A 281 -0.05 -4.54 30.74
CA SER A 281 -0.91 -3.63 31.48
C SER A 281 -0.14 -2.35 31.78
N THR A 282 -0.83 -1.21 31.77
CA THR A 282 -0.23 0.05 32.19
C THR A 282 -0.02 0.05 33.70
N GLU A 283 1.16 0.46 34.18
CA GLU A 283 1.43 0.66 35.61
C GLU A 283 0.95 2.04 36.12
N ALA A 284 0.74 2.98 35.19
CA ALA A 284 0.19 4.30 35.40
C ALA A 284 -0.52 4.77 34.12
N PRO A 285 -1.44 5.76 34.20
CA PRO A 285 -2.13 6.28 33.02
C PRO A 285 -1.16 6.77 31.93
N VAL A 286 -1.29 6.22 30.73
CA VAL A 286 -0.48 6.58 29.56
C VAL A 286 -1.23 7.61 28.75
N THR A 287 -0.52 8.65 28.31
CA THR A 287 -1.11 9.73 27.51
C THR A 287 -0.47 9.78 26.13
N GLY A 288 -1.30 9.99 25.11
CA GLY A 288 -0.86 10.11 23.73
C GLY A 288 -1.94 10.71 22.84
N TRP A 289 -1.81 10.48 21.54
CA TRP A 289 -2.69 11.03 20.51
C TRP A 289 -3.37 9.91 19.74
N MET A 290 -4.65 10.11 19.45
CA MET A 290 -5.46 9.19 18.65
C MET A 290 -6.20 9.94 17.55
N ASN A 291 -6.49 9.25 16.46
CA ASN A 291 -7.33 9.75 15.38
C ASN A 291 -8.77 9.92 15.89
N TYR A 292 -9.21 11.17 16.01
CA TYR A 292 -10.50 11.53 16.59
C TYR A 292 -11.67 11.07 15.73
N THR A 293 -11.54 11.08 14.41
CA THR A 293 -12.58 10.55 13.51
C THR A 293 -12.82 9.07 13.76
N ARG A 294 -11.76 8.28 13.95
CA ARG A 294 -11.90 6.84 14.25
C ARG A 294 -12.46 6.60 15.64
N LEU A 295 -12.07 7.43 16.62
CA LEU A 295 -12.61 7.40 17.97
C LEU A 295 -14.12 7.66 17.99
N MET A 296 -14.58 8.64 17.20
CA MET A 296 -15.99 9.02 17.08
C MET A 296 -16.82 8.08 16.20
N ALA A 297 -16.18 7.31 15.31
CA ALA A 297 -16.85 6.30 14.47
C ALA A 297 -17.17 5.01 15.23
N ALA A 298 -16.70 4.88 16.46
CA ALA A 298 -16.85 3.69 17.28
C ALA A 298 -17.66 3.89 18.58
N PRO A 299 -18.77 4.67 18.63
CA PRO A 299 -19.48 4.89 19.88
C PRO A 299 -20.35 3.67 20.19
N ARG A 300 -20.10 3.02 21.35
CA ARG A 300 -21.13 2.25 22.03
C ARG A 300 -21.82 3.16 23.06
N PRO A 301 -23.13 2.98 23.32
CA PRO A 301 -23.79 3.63 24.44
C PRO A 301 -23.05 3.24 25.73
N GLN A 302 -22.78 4.22 26.59
CA GLN A 302 -22.24 4.00 27.94
C GLN A 302 -23.11 2.93 28.62
N GLN A 303 -22.51 1.78 28.94
CA GLN A 303 -23.15 0.75 29.77
C GLN A 303 -22.83 1.02 31.24
#